data_AF-H2ZNV7-F1
#
_entry.id   AF-H2ZNV7-F1
#
_cell.length_a   1.000
_cell.length_b   1.000
_cell.length_c   1.000
_cell.angle_alpha   90.00
_cell.angle_beta   90.00
_cell.angle_gamma   90.00
#
_symmetry.space_group_name_H-M   'P 1'
#
loop_
_entity.id
_entity.type
_entity.pdbx_description
1 polymer ?
#
loop_
_entity_poly.entity_id
_entity_poly.type
_entity_poly.pdbx_seq_one_letter_code
_entity_poly.pdbx_strand_id
1 'polypeptide(L)'
;MDRAGCYKCITDMLEELMLAGESRVQAPSVPTQPGPPTLSVSNNSLTDNLAPEEAQLYAEDCLQLALNSTDELFHTTLYEWMLRRNLTTQLLKVTSPFIEPFLKRVAATQDEAYSASDTLGSDLLWQYFERTGQHLEAAKILTNLAERPGSDRCLAKRIEYLSRAKMNSKCSTSMKSDHSSGQLLQELEEKLEVAQIQLETMEQLREMSEHDSCSKLDFQLMDVTTLYSEFAEPFQLAECKLAIVHCAGLHDPNLVEALWQNIIECELSKSGSSDQNPSVVLQNKVVQLSKRYMASQRYFPIEFLVQLLEKVSSSRSWELTWASNSFLHAGYPLTQLLIIYQKLHSQKLGYWSTMGNSYHLLYVVNEMLNSFLDDPMKHLSNHQQRHPFLNRALDTLAANLVELSSVPSPSDHIRQLIARMRKTQASLENMQHRTR
;
A
#
# COMPACT_ATOMS: atom_id res chain seq x y z
N MET A 1 -41.73 21.94 -35.95
CA MET A 1 -40.42 21.85 -35.30
C MET A 1 -39.67 20.70 -35.91
N ASP A 2 -38.37 20.85 -36.12
CA ASP A 2 -37.47 19.74 -36.44
C ASP A 2 -37.26 18.85 -35.21
N ARG A 3 -36.71 17.64 -35.41
CA ARG A 3 -36.47 16.70 -34.30
C ARG A 3 -35.56 17.31 -33.23
N ALA A 4 -34.52 18.03 -33.64
CA ALA A 4 -33.60 18.71 -32.74
C ALA A 4 -34.30 19.76 -31.87
N GLY A 5 -35.21 20.57 -32.43
CA GLY A 5 -36.01 21.52 -31.67
C GLY A 5 -36.93 20.86 -30.64
N CYS A 6 -37.51 19.70 -30.97
CA CYS A 6 -38.30 18.92 -30.01
C CYS A 6 -37.44 18.38 -28.86
N TYR A 7 -36.27 17.80 -29.15
CA TYR A 7 -35.38 17.28 -28.11
C TYR A 7 -34.89 18.38 -27.19
N LYS A 8 -34.53 19.53 -27.77
CA LYS A 8 -34.09 20.70 -27.02
C LYS A 8 -35.19 21.21 -26.09
N CYS A 9 -36.43 21.31 -26.57
CA CYS A 9 -37.58 21.70 -25.74
C CYS A 9 -37.73 20.79 -24.50
N ILE A 10 -37.56 19.48 -24.66
CA ILE A 10 -37.63 18.52 -23.55
C ILE A 10 -36.46 18.70 -22.58
N THR A 11 -35.22 18.85 -23.08
CA THR A 11 -34.06 19.07 -22.21
C THR A 11 -34.12 20.42 -21.49
N ASP A 12 -34.63 21.47 -22.14
CA ASP A 12 -34.81 22.79 -21.55
C ASP A 12 -35.88 22.75 -20.45
N MET A 13 -36.99 22.01 -20.67
CA MET A 13 -38.01 21.78 -19.64
C MET A 13 -37.45 21.02 -18.43
N LEU A 14 -36.63 19.98 -18.65
CA LEU A 14 -35.96 19.25 -17.57
C LEU A 14 -34.99 20.15 -16.80
N GLU A 15 -34.23 21.00 -17.50
CA GLU A 15 -33.34 21.98 -16.90
C GLU A 15 -34.11 22.96 -15.98
N GLU A 16 -35.22 23.52 -16.46
CA GLU A 16 -36.07 24.44 -15.69
C GLU A 16 -36.66 23.77 -14.43
N LEU A 17 -37.19 22.55 -14.55
CA LEU A 17 -37.76 21.81 -13.42
C LEU A 17 -36.70 21.47 -12.36
N MET A 18 -35.49 21.08 -12.79
CA MET A 18 -34.38 20.79 -11.89
C MET A 18 -33.92 22.06 -11.15
N LEU A 19 -33.76 23.19 -11.86
CA LEU A 19 -33.38 24.46 -11.25
C LEU A 19 -34.42 24.93 -10.23
N ALA A 20 -35.71 24.79 -10.55
CA ALA A 20 -36.80 25.13 -9.63
C ALA A 20 -36.77 24.28 -8.34
N GLY A 21 -36.42 22.99 -8.44
CA GLY A 21 -36.24 22.11 -7.29
C GLY A 21 -35.01 22.43 -6.41
N GLU A 22 -33.94 22.96 -6.99
CA GLU A 22 -32.67 23.28 -6.30
C GLU A 22 -32.72 24.57 -5.46
N SER A 23 -33.76 25.40 -5.60
CA SER A 23 -33.94 26.75 -5.03
C SER A 23 -33.84 26.89 -3.49
N ARG A 24 -33.59 25.80 -2.73
CA ARG A 24 -33.66 25.78 -1.26
C ARG A 24 -32.36 26.13 -0.53
N VAL A 25 -31.23 26.44 -1.19
CA VAL A 25 -29.94 26.60 -0.46
C VAL A 25 -29.66 28.01 0.08
N GLN A 26 -30.37 29.06 -0.34
CA GLN A 26 -30.19 30.40 0.24
C GLN A 26 -31.49 30.89 0.89
N ALA A 27 -31.61 30.70 2.20
CA ALA A 27 -32.59 31.45 2.98
C ALA A 27 -32.26 32.95 2.86
N PRO A 28 -33.18 33.81 2.40
CA PRO A 28 -32.94 35.24 2.44
C PRO A 28 -32.86 35.68 3.90
N SER A 29 -31.75 36.30 4.28
CA SER A 29 -31.65 37.05 5.53
C SER A 29 -32.73 38.13 5.50
N VAL A 30 -33.65 38.13 6.45
CA VAL A 30 -34.75 39.10 6.53
C VAL A 30 -34.17 40.52 6.57
N PRO A 31 -34.42 41.38 5.56
CA PRO A 31 -34.02 42.77 5.64
C PRO A 31 -34.85 43.48 6.71
N THR A 32 -34.20 44.25 7.57
CA THR A 32 -34.81 44.92 8.75
C THR A 32 -35.73 46.10 8.42
N GLN A 33 -36.04 46.37 7.14
CA GLN A 33 -36.98 47.43 6.74
C GLN A 33 -37.86 47.00 5.56
N PRO A 34 -39.18 47.30 5.59
CA PRO A 34 -40.06 47.04 4.47
C PRO A 34 -39.77 48.04 3.33
N GLY A 35 -39.23 47.56 2.22
CA GLY A 35 -39.14 48.29 0.96
C GLY A 35 -40.48 48.32 0.22
N PRO A 36 -40.70 49.28 -0.70
CA PRO A 36 -41.93 49.35 -1.49
C PRO A 36 -42.07 48.12 -2.41
N PRO A 37 -43.32 47.74 -2.76
CA PRO A 37 -43.58 46.53 -3.53
C PRO A 37 -42.89 46.60 -4.91
N THR A 38 -42.01 45.63 -5.17
CA THR A 38 -41.44 45.43 -6.51
C THR A 38 -42.54 44.92 -7.43
N LEU A 39 -42.71 45.61 -8.57
CA LEU A 39 -43.53 45.15 -9.68
C LEU A 39 -43.02 43.77 -10.13
N SER A 40 -43.80 42.72 -9.88
CA SER A 40 -43.57 41.39 -10.43
C SER A 40 -43.77 41.48 -11.95
N VAL A 41 -42.67 41.61 -12.68
CA VAL A 41 -42.69 41.38 -14.13
C VAL A 41 -43.05 39.90 -14.31
N SER A 42 -44.28 39.64 -14.76
CA SER A 42 -44.75 38.33 -15.15
C SER A 42 -43.98 37.88 -16.39
N ASN A 43 -42.82 37.27 -16.18
CA ASN A 43 -42.27 36.38 -17.19
C ASN A 43 -43.04 35.07 -17.08
N ASN A 44 -43.58 34.59 -18.21
CA ASN A 44 -44.24 33.29 -18.31
C ASN A 44 -43.22 32.15 -18.15
N SER A 45 -42.58 32.02 -16.99
CA SER A 45 -41.86 30.79 -16.67
C SER A 45 -42.88 29.78 -16.15
N LEU A 46 -42.91 28.58 -16.74
CA LEU A 46 -43.78 27.48 -16.34
C LEU A 46 -43.57 27.10 -14.86
N THR A 47 -42.44 27.48 -14.26
CA THR A 47 -42.00 27.09 -12.92
C THR A 47 -42.22 28.12 -11.82
N ASP A 48 -42.64 29.36 -12.13
CA ASP A 48 -42.72 30.46 -11.14
C ASP A 48 -43.75 30.23 -10.01
N ASN A 49 -44.64 29.24 -10.14
CA ASN A 49 -45.67 28.91 -9.15
C ASN A 49 -45.56 27.49 -8.56
N LEU A 50 -44.51 26.74 -8.88
CA LEU A 50 -44.35 25.36 -8.42
C LEU A 50 -43.60 25.31 -7.09
N ALA A 51 -44.10 24.53 -6.13
CA ALA A 51 -43.34 24.23 -4.92
C ALA A 51 -42.07 23.44 -5.30
N PRO A 52 -40.92 23.64 -4.62
CA PRO A 52 -39.66 23.00 -5.01
C PRO A 52 -39.72 21.47 -4.92
N GLU A 53 -40.48 20.92 -3.96
CA GLU A 53 -40.71 19.47 -3.85
C GLU A 53 -41.54 18.93 -5.02
N GLU A 54 -42.54 19.69 -5.48
CA GLU A 54 -43.34 19.33 -6.66
C GLU A 54 -42.51 19.44 -7.94
N ALA A 55 -41.69 20.49 -8.09
CA ALA A 55 -40.79 20.65 -9.22
C ALA A 55 -39.79 19.49 -9.34
N GLN A 56 -39.26 19.01 -8.22
CA GLN A 56 -38.36 17.86 -8.18
C GLN A 56 -39.07 16.56 -8.58
N LEU A 57 -40.31 16.34 -8.10
CA LEU A 57 -41.13 15.20 -8.51
C LEU A 57 -41.43 15.24 -10.01
N TYR A 58 -41.84 16.38 -10.55
CA TYR A 58 -42.09 16.53 -11.98
C TYR A 58 -40.83 16.37 -12.82
N ALA A 59 -39.66 16.81 -12.33
CA ALA A 59 -38.39 16.57 -13.00
C ALA A 59 -38.08 15.07 -13.10
N GLU A 60 -38.29 14.32 -12.01
CA GLU A 60 -38.08 12.87 -11.98
C GLU A 60 -39.06 12.14 -12.91
N ASP A 61 -40.35 12.49 -12.87
CA ASP A 61 -41.38 11.93 -13.74
C ASP A 61 -41.09 12.21 -15.22
N CYS A 62 -40.72 13.45 -15.56
CA CYS A 62 -40.35 13.83 -16.92
C CYS A 62 -39.12 13.07 -17.39
N LEU A 63 -38.11 12.89 -16.53
CA LEU A 63 -36.92 12.13 -16.87
C LEU A 63 -37.23 10.65 -17.10
N GLN A 64 -38.07 10.04 -16.28
CA GLN A 64 -38.51 8.65 -16.48
C GLN A 64 -39.29 8.49 -17.80
N LEU A 65 -40.18 9.44 -18.11
CA LEU A 65 -40.90 9.45 -19.40
C LEU A 65 -39.94 9.59 -20.59
N ALA A 66 -38.94 10.47 -20.47
CA ALA A 66 -37.91 10.63 -21.50
C ALA A 66 -37.10 9.34 -21.71
N LEU A 67 -36.71 8.67 -20.63
CA LEU A 67 -35.97 7.40 -20.67
C LEU A 67 -36.77 6.23 -21.24
N ASN A 68 -38.10 6.29 -21.22
CA ASN A 68 -38.98 5.29 -21.84
C ASN A 68 -39.19 5.47 -23.35
N SER A 69 -38.62 6.51 -23.95
CA SER A 69 -38.67 6.74 -25.39
C SER A 69 -38.01 5.61 -26.19
N THR A 70 -38.50 5.35 -27.41
CA THR A 70 -37.92 4.36 -28.34
C THR A 70 -36.98 4.99 -29.38
N ASP A 71 -36.77 6.31 -29.34
CA ASP A 71 -35.97 7.06 -30.30
C ASP A 71 -34.48 7.15 -29.89
N GLU A 72 -33.61 6.46 -30.61
CA GLU A 72 -32.16 6.42 -30.37
C GLU A 72 -31.49 7.81 -30.44
N LEU A 73 -31.93 8.68 -31.36
CA LEU A 73 -31.34 10.01 -31.52
C LEU A 73 -31.72 10.92 -30.34
N PHE A 74 -32.93 10.74 -29.81
CA PHE A 74 -33.35 11.41 -28.60
C PHE A 74 -32.52 10.95 -27.39
N HIS A 75 -32.32 9.64 -27.22
CA HIS A 75 -31.46 9.10 -26.15
C HIS A 75 -30.04 9.66 -26.21
N THR A 76 -29.45 9.80 -27.40
CA THR A 76 -28.14 10.45 -27.55
C THR A 76 -28.15 11.88 -26.98
N THR A 77 -29.15 12.68 -27.36
CA THR A 77 -29.29 14.07 -26.88
C THR A 77 -29.54 14.15 -25.37
N LEU A 78 -30.38 13.24 -24.86
CA LEU A 78 -30.73 13.15 -23.44
C LEU A 78 -29.51 12.76 -22.60
N TYR A 79 -28.73 11.76 -23.02
CA TYR A 79 -27.54 11.32 -22.31
C TYR A 79 -26.43 12.39 -22.33
N GLU A 80 -26.24 13.10 -23.45
CA GLU A 80 -25.34 14.26 -23.52
C GLU A 80 -25.76 15.37 -22.54
N TRP A 81 -27.07 15.62 -22.43
CA TRP A 81 -27.60 16.55 -21.42
C TRP A 81 -27.34 16.06 -19.99
N MET A 82 -27.59 14.77 -19.70
CA MET A 82 -27.30 14.17 -18.39
C MET A 82 -25.82 14.28 -18.02
N LEU A 83 -24.91 14.06 -18.97
CA LEU A 83 -23.47 14.24 -18.75
C LEU A 83 -23.13 15.70 -18.43
N ARG A 84 -23.67 16.67 -19.19
CA ARG A 84 -23.46 18.10 -18.93
C ARG A 84 -23.96 18.54 -17.54
N ARG A 85 -25.01 17.90 -17.02
CA ARG A 85 -25.55 18.14 -15.67
C ARG A 85 -24.88 17.30 -14.57
N ASN A 86 -23.80 16.57 -14.87
CA ASN A 86 -23.13 15.65 -13.94
C ASN A 86 -24.06 14.58 -13.33
N LEU A 87 -25.09 14.15 -14.07
CA LEU A 87 -26.03 13.10 -13.64
C LEU A 87 -25.48 11.69 -13.92
N THR A 88 -24.16 11.49 -13.76
CA THR A 88 -23.45 10.24 -14.09
C THR A 88 -24.01 9.04 -13.35
N THR A 89 -24.30 9.17 -12.05
CA THR A 89 -24.91 8.09 -11.25
C THR A 89 -26.29 7.68 -11.75
N GLN A 90 -27.10 8.63 -12.24
CA GLN A 90 -28.41 8.33 -12.80
C GLN A 90 -28.28 7.74 -14.20
N LEU A 91 -27.40 8.29 -15.03
CA LEU A 91 -27.09 7.77 -16.36
C LEU A 91 -26.63 6.31 -16.27
N LEU A 92 -25.77 6.00 -15.30
CA LEU A 92 -25.31 4.65 -15.07
C LEU A 92 -26.45 3.72 -14.72
N LYS A 93 -27.52 4.16 -14.06
CA LYS A 93 -28.70 3.34 -13.68
C LYS A 93 -29.62 3.01 -14.86
N VAL A 94 -29.57 3.78 -15.95
CA VAL A 94 -30.44 3.61 -17.11
C VAL A 94 -30.33 2.20 -17.68
N THR A 95 -31.48 1.59 -17.96
CA THR A 95 -31.61 0.29 -18.64
C THR A 95 -32.21 0.53 -20.02
N SER A 96 -31.36 0.71 -21.02
CA SER A 96 -31.74 1.01 -22.41
C SER A 96 -30.78 0.28 -23.36
N PRO A 97 -31.23 -0.21 -24.52
CA PRO A 97 -30.31 -0.77 -25.53
C PRO A 97 -29.36 0.27 -26.12
N PHE A 98 -29.65 1.57 -25.95
CA PHE A 98 -28.90 2.67 -26.54
C PHE A 98 -27.75 3.19 -25.66
N ILE A 99 -27.73 2.85 -24.36
CA ILE A 99 -26.75 3.39 -23.41
C ILE A 99 -25.33 2.85 -23.66
N GLU A 100 -25.19 1.56 -23.96
CA GLU A 100 -23.87 0.97 -24.20
C GLU A 100 -23.22 1.52 -25.48
N PRO A 101 -23.90 1.57 -26.64
CA PRO A 101 -23.37 2.24 -27.85
C PRO A 101 -23.01 3.71 -27.61
N PHE A 102 -23.81 4.42 -26.81
CA PHE A 102 -23.52 5.80 -26.44
C PHE A 102 -22.24 5.92 -25.62
N LEU A 103 -22.10 5.16 -24.52
CA LEU A 103 -20.91 5.20 -23.66
C LEU A 103 -19.64 4.80 -24.42
N LYS A 104 -19.71 3.81 -25.33
CA LYS A 104 -18.58 3.46 -26.21
C LYS A 104 -18.18 4.61 -27.12
N ARG A 105 -19.14 5.36 -27.66
CA ARG A 105 -18.86 6.56 -28.48
C ARG A 105 -18.21 7.67 -27.65
N VAL A 106 -18.69 7.92 -26.44
CA VAL A 106 -18.13 8.93 -25.52
C VAL A 106 -16.67 8.57 -25.19
N ALA A 107 -16.40 7.30 -24.83
CA ALA A 107 -15.05 6.83 -24.56
C ALA A 107 -14.12 6.99 -25.78
N ALA A 108 -14.57 6.58 -26.98
CA ALA A 108 -13.78 6.67 -28.21
C ALA A 108 -13.46 8.13 -28.62
N THR A 109 -14.42 9.05 -28.45
CA THR A 109 -14.23 10.47 -28.82
C THR A 109 -13.21 11.16 -27.92
N GLN A 110 -13.15 10.77 -26.65
CA GLN A 110 -12.18 11.32 -25.69
C GLN A 110 -10.76 10.81 -25.93
N ASP A 111 -10.60 9.58 -26.41
CA ASP A 111 -9.29 9.02 -26.75
C ASP A 111 -8.61 9.76 -27.92
N GLU A 112 -9.38 10.34 -28.85
CA GLU A 112 -8.86 11.10 -29.99
C GLU A 112 -8.43 12.53 -29.63
N ALA A 113 -9.01 13.11 -28.56
CA ALA A 113 -8.87 14.54 -28.27
C ALA A 113 -7.55 14.94 -27.58
N TYR A 114 -6.70 13.99 -27.16
CA TYR A 114 -5.40 14.22 -26.48
C TYR A 114 -5.42 15.33 -25.40
N SER A 115 -6.58 15.57 -24.79
CA SER A 115 -6.73 16.54 -23.70
C SER A 115 -6.55 15.79 -22.39
N ALA A 116 -5.67 16.31 -21.53
CA ALA A 116 -5.26 15.70 -20.25
C ALA A 116 -6.39 15.52 -19.21
N SER A 117 -7.66 15.74 -19.57
CA SER A 117 -8.74 16.00 -18.63
C SER A 117 -9.90 15.00 -18.65
N ASP A 118 -9.98 14.00 -19.54
CA ASP A 118 -11.23 13.24 -19.58
C ASP A 118 -11.05 11.73 -19.83
N THR A 119 -10.76 11.00 -18.75
CA THR A 119 -11.01 9.55 -18.67
C THR A 119 -12.49 9.24 -18.43
N LEU A 120 -13.34 10.26 -18.28
CA LEU A 120 -14.72 10.13 -17.82
C LEU A 120 -15.54 9.11 -18.62
N GLY A 121 -15.45 9.12 -19.95
CA GLY A 121 -16.20 8.20 -20.81
C GLY A 121 -15.80 6.75 -20.58
N SER A 122 -14.50 6.47 -20.55
CA SER A 122 -13.96 5.15 -20.21
C SER A 122 -14.29 4.77 -18.76
N ASP A 123 -14.28 5.73 -17.84
CA ASP A 123 -14.66 5.53 -16.45
C ASP A 123 -16.13 5.13 -16.28
N LEU A 124 -17.03 5.81 -17.00
CA LEU A 124 -18.44 5.47 -17.04
C LEU A 124 -18.68 4.12 -17.70
N LEU A 125 -17.93 3.79 -18.76
CA LEU A 125 -18.09 2.55 -19.49
C LEU A 125 -17.72 1.34 -18.63
N TRP A 126 -16.60 1.35 -17.89
CA TRP A 126 -16.27 0.22 -17.01
C TRP A 126 -17.24 0.12 -15.82
N GLN A 127 -17.72 1.24 -15.28
CA GLN A 127 -18.73 1.25 -14.21
C GLN A 127 -20.07 0.66 -14.68
N TYR A 128 -20.46 0.96 -15.92
CA TYR A 128 -21.63 0.37 -16.54
C TYR A 128 -21.48 -1.15 -16.69
N PHE A 129 -20.33 -1.63 -17.18
CA PHE A 129 -20.08 -3.06 -17.33
C PHE A 129 -20.02 -3.79 -15.98
N GLU A 130 -19.45 -3.20 -14.95
CA GLU A 130 -19.47 -3.76 -13.59
C GLU A 130 -20.92 -3.91 -13.08
N ARG A 131 -21.75 -2.88 -13.26
CA ARG A 131 -23.15 -2.88 -12.82
C ARG A 131 -24.03 -3.85 -13.59
N THR A 132 -23.73 -4.09 -14.87
CA THR A 132 -24.45 -5.06 -15.72
C THR A 132 -23.92 -6.49 -15.60
N GLY A 133 -22.89 -6.73 -14.76
CA GLY A 133 -22.30 -8.05 -14.54
C GLY A 133 -21.31 -8.51 -15.61
N GLN A 134 -20.94 -7.63 -16.55
CA GLN A 134 -19.96 -7.88 -17.61
C GLN A 134 -18.52 -7.60 -17.11
N HIS A 135 -18.12 -8.28 -16.05
CA HIS A 135 -16.88 -8.00 -15.32
C HIS A 135 -15.60 -8.13 -16.18
N LEU A 136 -15.56 -9.05 -17.15
CA LEU A 136 -14.41 -9.21 -18.03
C LEU A 136 -14.16 -7.97 -18.91
N GLU A 137 -15.23 -7.36 -19.43
CA GLU A 137 -15.13 -6.15 -20.25
C GLU A 137 -14.72 -4.94 -19.39
N ALA A 138 -15.25 -4.83 -18.18
CA ALA A 138 -14.79 -3.83 -17.21
C ALA A 138 -13.30 -3.98 -16.89
N ALA A 139 -12.82 -5.21 -16.65
CA ALA A 139 -11.42 -5.49 -16.36
C ALA A 139 -10.49 -5.09 -17.52
N LYS A 140 -10.89 -5.37 -18.77
CA LYS A 140 -10.11 -4.97 -19.96
C LYS A 140 -9.99 -3.45 -20.08
N ILE A 141 -11.10 -2.72 -19.90
CA ILE A 141 -11.08 -1.24 -19.95
C ILE A 141 -10.18 -0.67 -18.85
N LEU A 142 -10.31 -1.17 -17.62
CA LEU A 142 -9.46 -0.76 -16.49
C LEU A 142 -7.98 -1.04 -16.73
N THR A 143 -7.65 -2.18 -17.36
CA THR A 143 -6.28 -2.54 -17.74
C THR A 143 -5.72 -1.54 -18.75
N ASN A 144 -6.49 -1.27 -19.82
CA ASN A 144 -6.10 -0.29 -20.84
C ASN A 144 -5.93 1.12 -20.25
N LEU A 145 -6.81 1.53 -19.34
CA LEU A 145 -6.68 2.81 -18.64
C LEU A 145 -5.40 2.87 -17.80
N ALA A 146 -5.08 1.81 -17.06
CA ALA A 146 -3.87 1.77 -16.25
C ALA A 146 -2.58 1.85 -17.09
N GLU A 147 -2.55 1.16 -18.23
CA GLU A 147 -1.38 1.05 -19.12
C GLU A 147 -1.18 2.27 -20.00
N ARG A 148 -2.26 3.00 -20.32
CA ARG A 148 -2.18 4.14 -21.22
C ARG A 148 -1.25 5.23 -20.65
N PRO A 149 -0.16 5.58 -21.37
CA PRO A 149 0.73 6.65 -20.97
C PRO A 149 0.00 7.99 -21.00
N GLY A 150 0.31 8.88 -20.05
CA GLY A 150 -0.30 10.20 -20.00
C GLY A 150 -0.22 10.86 -18.62
N SER A 151 -0.40 12.18 -18.60
CA SER A 151 -0.46 12.99 -17.37
C SER A 151 -1.88 13.19 -16.85
N ASP A 152 -2.87 12.51 -17.45
CA ASP A 152 -4.28 12.57 -17.09
C ASP A 152 -4.61 11.82 -15.78
N ARG A 153 -3.68 10.99 -15.31
CA ARG A 153 -3.77 10.26 -14.04
C ARG A 153 -2.38 10.07 -13.45
N CYS A 154 -2.31 9.92 -12.14
CA CYS A 154 -1.08 9.56 -11.44
C CYS A 154 -0.95 8.03 -11.28
N LEU A 155 0.23 7.56 -10.89
CA LEU A 155 0.55 6.16 -10.65
C LEU A 155 -0.37 5.53 -9.59
N ALA A 156 -0.73 6.27 -8.54
CA ALA A 156 -1.68 5.79 -7.54
C ALA A 156 -3.05 5.46 -8.17
N LYS A 157 -3.51 6.27 -9.13
CA LYS A 157 -4.76 6.02 -9.86
C LYS A 157 -4.64 4.82 -10.80
N ARG A 158 -3.47 4.62 -11.43
CA ARG A 158 -3.19 3.40 -12.23
C ARG A 158 -3.23 2.14 -11.39
N ILE A 159 -2.65 2.17 -10.19
CA ILE A 159 -2.69 1.06 -9.23
C ILE A 159 -4.15 0.79 -8.79
N GLU A 160 -4.96 1.83 -8.59
CA GLU A 160 -6.39 1.68 -8.30
C GLU A 160 -7.11 0.95 -9.45
N TYR A 161 -6.86 1.35 -10.70
CA TYR A 161 -7.44 0.68 -11.87
C TYR A 161 -7.02 -0.79 -11.98
N LEU A 162 -5.72 -1.11 -11.81
CA LEU A 162 -5.24 -2.50 -11.79
C LEU A 162 -5.90 -3.31 -10.65
N SER A 163 -6.05 -2.70 -9.47
CA SER A 163 -6.70 -3.35 -8.32
C SER A 163 -8.16 -3.68 -8.60
N ARG A 164 -8.91 -2.75 -9.21
CA ARG A 164 -10.30 -2.97 -9.63
C ARG A 164 -10.41 -3.97 -10.78
N ALA A 165 -9.48 -3.93 -11.73
CA ALA A 165 -9.42 -4.89 -12.84
C ALA A 165 -9.20 -6.32 -12.30
N LYS A 166 -8.28 -6.48 -11.34
CA LYS A 166 -8.03 -7.75 -10.66
C LYS A 166 -9.28 -8.26 -9.95
N MET A 167 -10.01 -7.40 -9.24
CA MET A 167 -11.26 -7.76 -8.57
C MET A 167 -12.32 -8.24 -9.58
N ASN A 168 -12.52 -7.50 -10.68
CA ASN A 168 -13.46 -7.86 -11.74
C ASN A 168 -13.06 -9.15 -12.48
N SER A 169 -11.77 -9.38 -12.72
CA SER A 169 -11.27 -10.65 -13.28
C SER A 169 -11.59 -11.83 -12.36
N LYS A 170 -11.37 -11.69 -11.04
CA LYS A 170 -11.72 -12.72 -10.06
C LYS A 170 -13.21 -13.07 -10.07
N CYS A 171 -14.09 -12.06 -10.12
CA CYS A 171 -15.53 -12.28 -10.23
C CYS A 171 -15.90 -13.07 -11.50
N SER A 172 -15.23 -12.81 -12.62
CA SER A 172 -15.46 -13.51 -13.90
C SER A 172 -15.04 -14.98 -13.83
N THR A 173 -13.85 -15.26 -13.27
CA THR A 173 -13.32 -16.63 -13.14
C THR A 173 -14.18 -17.55 -12.27
N SER A 174 -14.88 -16.99 -11.27
CA SER A 174 -15.77 -17.76 -10.39
C SER A 174 -17.06 -18.21 -11.08
N MET A 175 -17.48 -17.52 -12.15
CA MET A 175 -18.75 -17.77 -12.83
C MET A 175 -18.57 -18.59 -14.11
N LYS A 176 -17.41 -18.45 -14.77
CA LYS A 176 -17.07 -19.17 -16.01
C LYS A 176 -15.60 -19.56 -15.94
N SER A 177 -15.31 -20.87 -15.94
CA SER A 177 -13.94 -21.40 -15.99
C SER A 177 -13.39 -21.24 -17.41
N ASP A 178 -12.99 -20.01 -17.76
CA ASP A 178 -12.35 -19.70 -19.03
C ASP A 178 -10.84 -19.49 -18.83
N HIS A 179 -10.03 -20.16 -19.64
CA HIS A 179 -8.57 -20.05 -19.62
C HIS A 179 -8.11 -18.60 -19.85
N SER A 180 -8.83 -17.84 -20.69
CA SER A 180 -8.51 -16.43 -20.98
C SER A 180 -8.58 -15.54 -19.74
N SER A 181 -9.54 -15.82 -18.85
CA SER A 181 -9.77 -15.05 -17.61
C SER A 181 -8.70 -15.37 -16.56
N GLY A 182 -8.23 -16.62 -16.51
CA GLY A 182 -7.12 -17.01 -15.64
C GLY A 182 -5.80 -16.34 -16.02
N GLN A 183 -5.52 -16.27 -17.33
CA GLN A 183 -4.33 -15.58 -17.85
C GLN A 183 -4.35 -14.08 -17.51
N LEU A 184 -5.47 -13.40 -17.79
CA LEU A 184 -5.61 -11.97 -17.46
C LEU A 184 -5.43 -11.71 -15.96
N LEU A 185 -5.96 -12.59 -15.10
CA LEU A 185 -5.78 -12.47 -13.66
C LEU A 185 -4.30 -12.52 -13.28
N GLN A 186 -3.54 -13.49 -13.80
CA GLN A 186 -2.11 -13.59 -13.53
C GLN A 186 -1.36 -12.34 -14.01
N GLU A 187 -1.61 -11.89 -15.23
CA GLU A 187 -0.99 -10.67 -15.79
C GLU A 187 -1.28 -9.43 -14.92
N LEU A 188 -2.51 -9.32 -14.40
CA LEU A 188 -2.89 -8.22 -13.49
C LEU A 188 -2.20 -8.32 -12.12
N GLU A 189 -1.95 -9.53 -11.62
CA GLU A 189 -1.22 -9.72 -10.36
C GLU A 189 0.25 -9.30 -10.50
N GLU A 190 0.90 -9.72 -11.58
CA GLU A 190 2.27 -9.34 -11.91
C GLU A 190 2.39 -7.82 -12.13
N LYS A 191 1.52 -7.22 -12.94
CA LYS A 191 1.51 -5.75 -13.18
C LYS A 191 1.30 -4.96 -11.90
N LEU A 192 0.43 -5.43 -11.01
CA LEU A 192 0.15 -4.74 -9.75
C LEU A 192 1.34 -4.82 -8.79
N GLU A 193 2.07 -5.94 -8.76
CA GLU A 193 3.31 -6.06 -8.00
C GLU A 193 4.38 -5.08 -8.52
N VAL A 194 4.61 -5.03 -9.84
CA VAL A 194 5.59 -4.10 -10.43
C VAL A 194 5.19 -2.63 -10.22
N ALA A 195 3.90 -2.29 -10.37
CA ALA A 195 3.41 -0.94 -10.13
C ALA A 195 3.58 -0.49 -8.68
N GLN A 196 3.49 -1.41 -7.71
CA GLN A 196 3.78 -1.11 -6.31
C GLN A 196 5.27 -0.82 -6.09
N ILE A 197 6.16 -1.61 -6.69
CA ILE A 197 7.61 -1.34 -6.64
C ILE A 197 7.91 0.03 -7.29
N GLN A 198 7.24 0.33 -8.40
CA GLN A 198 7.36 1.62 -9.09
C GLN A 198 6.94 2.79 -8.19
N LEU A 199 5.85 2.65 -7.43
CA LEU A 199 5.39 3.66 -6.47
C LEU A 199 6.41 3.89 -5.36
N GLU A 200 6.91 2.81 -4.75
CA GLU A 200 7.95 2.88 -3.71
C GLU A 200 9.25 3.53 -4.24
N THR A 201 9.61 3.23 -5.48
CA THR A 201 10.77 3.83 -6.17
C THR A 201 10.56 5.34 -6.35
N MET A 202 9.35 5.76 -6.77
CA MET A 202 9.00 7.16 -6.92
C MET A 202 9.04 7.91 -5.57
N GLU A 203 8.60 7.27 -4.47
CA GLU A 203 8.68 7.85 -3.14
C GLU A 203 10.13 8.06 -2.69
N GLN A 204 11.02 7.10 -2.91
CA GLN A 204 12.46 7.24 -2.61
C GLN A 204 13.10 8.36 -3.44
N LEU A 205 12.77 8.45 -4.73
CA LEU A 205 13.28 9.53 -5.59
C LEU A 205 12.76 10.90 -5.18
N ARG A 206 11.53 10.97 -4.67
CA ARG A 206 10.97 12.20 -4.11
C ARG A 206 11.72 12.67 -2.88
N GLU A 207 12.14 11.76 -1.99
CA GLU A 207 13.01 12.08 -0.85
C GLU A 207 14.36 12.64 -1.32
N MET A 208 14.87 12.18 -2.46
CA MET A 208 16.10 12.67 -3.09
C MET A 208 15.91 13.96 -3.91
N SER A 209 14.70 14.52 -3.96
CA SER A 209 14.34 15.69 -4.79
C SER A 209 14.47 15.48 -6.31
N GLU A 210 14.38 14.23 -6.78
CA GLU A 210 14.49 13.85 -8.20
C GLU A 210 13.12 13.94 -8.92
N HIS A 211 12.65 15.17 -9.11
CA HIS A 211 11.30 15.44 -9.64
C HIS A 211 11.08 14.96 -11.09
N ASP A 212 12.08 15.09 -11.96
CA ASP A 212 11.97 14.67 -13.36
C ASP A 212 11.77 13.16 -13.48
N SER A 213 12.50 12.39 -12.67
CA SER A 213 12.36 10.93 -12.58
C SER A 213 11.00 10.54 -12.01
N CYS A 214 10.50 11.28 -11.01
CA CYS A 214 9.13 11.09 -10.51
C CYS A 214 8.08 11.30 -11.60
N SER A 215 8.20 12.36 -12.42
CA SER A 215 7.26 12.60 -13.52
C SER A 215 7.28 11.48 -14.57
N LYS A 216 8.45 10.89 -14.85
CA LYS A 216 8.55 9.71 -15.72
C LYS A 216 7.85 8.49 -15.15
N LEU A 217 8.05 8.21 -13.87
CA LEU A 217 7.37 7.11 -13.16
C LEU A 217 5.86 7.36 -13.04
N ASP A 218 5.42 8.60 -12.99
CA ASP A 218 3.99 8.92 -12.94
C ASP A 218 3.32 8.83 -14.32
N PHE A 219 4.09 8.94 -15.41
CA PHE A 219 3.56 9.02 -16.78
C PHE A 219 3.04 7.68 -17.33
N GLN A 220 3.67 6.55 -16.97
CA GLN A 220 3.32 5.22 -17.50
C GLN A 220 3.72 4.10 -16.54
N LEU A 221 3.12 2.91 -16.69
CA LEU A 221 3.58 1.70 -16.01
C LEU A 221 4.88 1.22 -16.66
N MET A 222 5.88 0.91 -15.82
CA MET A 222 7.18 0.41 -16.25
C MET A 222 7.24 -1.11 -16.08
N ASP A 223 8.01 -1.79 -16.93
CA ASP A 223 8.43 -3.16 -16.68
C ASP A 223 9.63 -3.21 -15.72
N VAL A 224 9.91 -4.40 -15.17
CA VAL A 224 10.98 -4.64 -14.19
C VAL A 224 12.37 -4.28 -14.73
N THR A 225 12.63 -4.52 -16.02
CA THR A 225 13.94 -4.26 -16.65
C THR A 225 14.17 -2.76 -16.80
N THR A 226 13.15 -2.04 -17.24
CA THR A 226 13.17 -0.57 -17.33
C THR A 226 13.31 0.06 -15.95
N LEU A 227 12.54 -0.42 -14.96
CA LEU A 227 12.65 0.06 -13.58
C LEU A 227 14.04 -0.16 -12.99
N TYR A 228 14.67 -1.31 -13.28
CA TYR A 228 16.02 -1.60 -12.84
C TYR A 228 17.07 -0.70 -13.49
N SER A 229 17.08 -0.65 -14.83
CA SER A 229 18.15 -0.02 -15.61
C SER A 229 18.09 1.50 -15.63
N GLU A 230 16.89 2.09 -15.65
CA GLU A 230 16.71 3.54 -15.72
C GLU A 230 16.60 4.21 -14.35
N PHE A 231 16.23 3.47 -13.30
CA PHE A 231 15.98 4.05 -11.97
C PHE A 231 16.80 3.36 -10.86
N ALA A 232 16.65 2.05 -10.68
CA ALA A 232 17.26 1.38 -9.53
C ALA A 232 18.81 1.43 -9.58
N GLU A 233 19.41 1.20 -10.76
CA GLU A 233 20.85 1.23 -10.96
C GLU A 233 21.43 2.65 -10.87
N PRO A 234 20.93 3.65 -11.65
CA PRO A 234 21.52 4.99 -11.67
C PRO A 234 21.43 5.72 -10.32
N PHE A 235 20.32 5.52 -9.59
CA PHE A 235 20.09 6.15 -8.28
C PHE A 235 20.53 5.27 -7.10
N GLN A 236 21.14 4.10 -7.37
CA GLN A 236 21.65 3.17 -6.34
C GLN A 236 20.59 2.74 -5.32
N LEU A 237 19.34 2.54 -5.76
CA LEU A 237 18.19 2.23 -4.91
C LEU A 237 18.17 0.74 -4.52
N ALA A 238 18.94 0.37 -3.49
CA ALA A 238 19.10 -1.03 -3.08
C ALA A 238 17.77 -1.72 -2.68
N GLU A 239 16.82 -0.99 -2.10
CA GLU A 239 15.49 -1.52 -1.78
C GLU A 239 14.67 -1.84 -3.04
N CYS A 240 14.71 -0.95 -4.04
CA CYS A 240 14.07 -1.18 -5.33
C CYS A 240 14.70 -2.40 -6.02
N LYS A 241 16.04 -2.51 -6.04
CA LYS A 241 16.75 -3.67 -6.58
C LYS A 241 16.34 -4.97 -5.87
N LEU A 242 16.22 -4.96 -4.54
CA LEU A 242 15.78 -6.15 -3.79
C LEU A 242 14.34 -6.53 -4.11
N ALA A 243 13.44 -5.55 -4.22
CA ALA A 243 12.04 -5.78 -4.59
C ALA A 243 11.91 -6.34 -6.02
N ILE A 244 12.69 -5.82 -6.97
CA ILE A 244 12.79 -6.31 -8.35
C ILE A 244 13.26 -7.78 -8.38
N VAL A 245 14.34 -8.08 -7.65
CA VAL A 245 14.91 -9.43 -7.59
C VAL A 245 13.94 -10.43 -6.95
N HIS A 246 13.18 -10.00 -5.94
CA HIS A 246 12.10 -10.77 -5.33
C HIS A 246 10.93 -11.03 -6.29
N CYS A 247 10.39 -9.98 -6.92
CA CYS A 247 9.27 -10.06 -7.87
C CYS A 247 9.62 -10.91 -9.11
N ALA A 248 10.83 -10.74 -9.66
CA ALA A 248 11.29 -11.51 -10.82
C ALA A 248 11.66 -12.98 -10.50
N GLY A 249 11.65 -13.39 -9.22
CA GLY A 249 12.04 -14.74 -8.81
C GLY A 249 13.52 -15.06 -9.05
N LEU A 250 14.36 -14.04 -9.29
CA LEU A 250 15.81 -14.20 -9.46
C LEU A 250 16.43 -14.42 -8.08
N HIS A 251 17.34 -15.39 -7.94
CA HIS A 251 17.97 -15.64 -6.65
C HIS A 251 19.48 -15.86 -6.80
N ASP A 252 20.22 -14.93 -6.22
CA ASP A 252 21.66 -15.04 -5.94
C ASP A 252 21.86 -14.62 -4.48
N PRO A 253 22.24 -15.55 -3.57
CA PRO A 253 22.48 -15.24 -2.16
C PRO A 253 23.45 -14.07 -1.93
N ASN A 254 24.52 -13.98 -2.73
CA ASN A 254 25.54 -12.93 -2.56
C ASN A 254 24.97 -11.56 -2.94
N LEU A 255 24.17 -11.51 -4.02
CA LEU A 255 23.48 -10.30 -4.42
C LEU A 255 22.47 -9.87 -3.35
N VAL A 256 21.68 -10.80 -2.82
CA VAL A 256 20.70 -10.50 -1.77
C VAL A 256 21.38 -9.94 -0.51
N GLU A 257 22.46 -10.57 -0.04
CA GLU A 257 23.24 -10.09 1.10
C GLU A 257 23.85 -8.71 0.82
N ALA A 258 24.43 -8.49 -0.36
CA ALA A 258 24.98 -7.19 -0.76
C ALA A 258 23.92 -6.09 -0.80
N LEU A 259 22.71 -6.39 -1.30
CA LEU A 259 21.60 -5.44 -1.32
C LEU A 259 21.15 -5.09 0.11
N TRP A 260 20.98 -6.08 0.98
CA TRP A 260 20.68 -5.84 2.40
C TRP A 260 21.74 -5.00 3.11
N GLN A 261 23.01 -5.28 2.83
CA GLN A 261 24.12 -4.49 3.35
C GLN A 261 24.03 -3.03 2.90
N ASN A 262 23.83 -2.79 1.60
CA ASN A 262 23.69 -1.45 1.04
C ASN A 262 22.51 -0.70 1.65
N ILE A 263 21.37 -1.36 1.86
CA ILE A 263 20.19 -0.75 2.51
C ILE A 263 20.55 -0.26 3.92
N ILE A 264 21.19 -1.11 4.72
CA ILE A 264 21.58 -0.79 6.10
C ILE A 264 22.61 0.34 6.12
N GLU A 265 23.62 0.30 5.25
CA GLU A 265 24.65 1.33 5.14
C GLU A 265 24.08 2.68 4.71
N CYS A 266 23.16 2.69 3.74
CA CYS A 266 22.45 3.91 3.32
C CYS A 266 21.68 4.53 4.48
N GLU A 267 20.90 3.74 5.22
CA GLU A 267 20.11 4.25 6.36
C GLU A 267 20.99 4.79 7.51
N LEU A 268 22.14 4.13 7.75
CA LEU A 268 23.15 4.58 8.70
C LEU A 268 23.81 5.89 8.32
N SER A 269 23.89 6.21 7.01
CA SER A 269 24.42 7.47 6.49
C SER A 269 23.42 8.63 6.61
N LYS A 270 22.13 8.37 6.41
CA LYS A 270 21.03 9.35 6.55
C LYS A 270 20.86 9.85 7.98
N SER A 271 21.17 9.02 8.97
CA SER A 271 20.90 9.33 10.37
C SER A 271 21.77 10.45 10.96
N GLY A 272 22.75 11.00 10.23
CA GLY A 272 23.53 12.16 10.68
C GLY A 272 22.81 13.51 10.59
N SER A 273 21.68 13.59 9.87
CA SER A 273 20.99 14.85 9.57
C SER A 273 19.63 15.03 10.28
N SER A 274 19.22 14.09 11.14
CA SER A 274 17.91 14.08 11.80
C SER A 274 18.06 14.13 13.33
N ASP A 275 17.16 14.82 14.04
CA ASP A 275 17.08 14.86 15.51
C ASP A 275 16.65 13.51 16.12
N GLN A 276 16.30 12.53 15.29
CA GLN A 276 15.84 11.21 15.74
C GLN A 276 17.02 10.28 16.10
N ASN A 277 16.78 9.38 17.06
CA ASN A 277 17.78 8.39 17.45
C ASN A 277 18.06 7.43 16.25
N PRO A 278 19.31 7.37 15.75
CA PRO A 278 19.67 6.55 14.58
C PRO A 278 19.31 5.07 14.74
N SER A 279 19.36 4.55 15.97
CA SER A 279 19.04 3.14 16.23
C SER A 279 17.56 2.85 16.01
N VAL A 280 16.68 3.80 16.33
CA VAL A 280 15.22 3.65 16.20
C VAL A 280 14.81 3.74 14.73
N VAL A 281 15.42 4.67 13.98
CA VAL A 281 15.17 4.81 12.53
C VAL A 281 15.56 3.52 11.81
N LEU A 282 16.77 3.01 12.04
CA LEU A 282 17.22 1.75 11.43
C LEU A 282 16.38 0.56 11.91
N GLN A 283 16.01 0.50 13.19
CA GLN A 283 15.13 -0.55 13.70
C GLN A 283 13.78 -0.57 12.97
N ASN A 284 13.14 0.58 12.78
CA ASN A 284 11.87 0.68 12.04
C ASN A 284 12.03 0.18 10.60
N LYS A 285 13.13 0.54 9.94
CA LYS A 285 13.46 0.09 8.59
C LYS A 285 13.63 -1.43 8.51
N VAL A 286 14.41 -2.00 9.43
CA VAL A 286 14.61 -3.45 9.53
C VAL A 286 13.29 -4.17 9.81
N VAL A 287 12.45 -3.64 10.70
CA VAL A 287 11.12 -4.23 11.00
C VAL A 287 10.23 -4.24 9.76
N GLN A 288 10.16 -3.14 9.03
CA GLN A 288 9.36 -3.01 7.81
C GLN A 288 9.79 -4.04 6.75
N LEU A 289 11.09 -4.09 6.42
CA LEU A 289 11.60 -4.99 5.39
C LEU A 289 11.56 -6.46 5.84
N SER A 290 11.79 -6.74 7.13
CA SER A 290 11.66 -8.09 7.67
C SER A 290 10.23 -8.61 7.50
N LYS A 291 9.21 -7.80 7.82
CA LYS A 291 7.80 -8.21 7.63
C LYS A 291 7.47 -8.53 6.17
N ARG A 292 8.09 -7.81 5.22
CA ARG A 292 7.90 -8.04 3.78
C ARG A 292 8.53 -9.33 3.29
N TYR A 293 9.80 -9.58 3.65
CA TYR A 293 10.57 -10.68 3.06
C TYR A 293 10.66 -11.95 3.90
N MET A 294 10.29 -11.93 5.20
CA MET A 294 10.43 -13.09 6.10
C MET A 294 9.69 -14.34 5.61
N ALA A 295 8.55 -14.20 4.93
CA ALA A 295 7.83 -15.33 4.34
C ALA A 295 8.61 -16.01 3.21
N SER A 296 9.52 -15.27 2.56
CA SER A 296 10.36 -15.74 1.46
C SER A 296 11.81 -15.86 1.90
N GLN A 297 12.16 -16.98 2.57
CA GLN A 297 13.49 -17.20 3.16
C GLN A 297 14.67 -16.97 2.19
N ARG A 298 14.47 -17.17 0.88
CA ARG A 298 15.48 -16.88 -0.17
C ARG A 298 15.91 -15.42 -0.25
N TYR A 299 15.07 -14.48 0.18
CA TYR A 299 15.30 -13.03 0.11
C TYR A 299 15.49 -12.40 1.50
N PHE A 300 15.45 -13.22 2.55
CA PHE A 300 15.61 -12.80 3.94
C PHE A 300 16.72 -13.61 4.64
N PRO A 301 18.00 -13.26 4.41
CA PRO A 301 19.15 -13.99 4.96
C PRO A 301 19.34 -13.65 6.44
N ILE A 302 18.47 -14.19 7.30
CA ILE A 302 18.40 -13.82 8.73
C ILE A 302 19.73 -13.97 9.48
N GLU A 303 20.51 -15.02 9.21
CA GLU A 303 21.80 -15.23 9.88
C GLU A 303 22.79 -14.10 9.56
N PHE A 304 22.88 -13.73 8.27
CA PHE A 304 23.67 -12.59 7.81
C PHE A 304 23.17 -11.27 8.42
N LEU A 305 21.85 -11.05 8.44
CA LEU A 305 21.27 -9.82 8.98
C LEU A 305 21.54 -9.67 10.49
N VAL A 306 21.38 -10.73 11.29
CA VAL A 306 21.72 -10.70 12.71
C VAL A 306 23.20 -10.37 12.90
N GLN A 307 24.08 -11.02 12.13
CA GLN A 307 25.52 -10.75 12.18
C GLN A 307 25.84 -9.29 11.83
N LEU A 308 25.24 -8.75 10.76
CA LEU A 308 25.47 -7.40 10.28
C LEU A 308 24.98 -6.35 11.27
N LEU A 309 23.77 -6.51 11.81
CA LEU A 309 23.21 -5.56 12.79
C LEU A 309 23.98 -5.59 14.11
N GLU A 310 24.45 -6.75 14.57
CA GLU A 310 25.27 -6.80 15.79
C GLU A 310 26.69 -6.24 15.58
N LYS A 311 27.23 -6.33 14.36
CA LYS A 311 28.45 -5.59 14.01
C LYS A 311 28.24 -4.08 14.13
N VAL A 312 27.08 -3.57 13.67
CA VAL A 312 26.70 -2.16 13.83
C VAL A 312 26.55 -1.81 15.31
N SER A 313 25.83 -2.64 16.08
CA SER A 313 25.62 -2.54 17.53
C SER A 313 26.92 -2.34 18.29
N SER A 314 27.89 -3.24 18.05
CA SER A 314 29.20 -3.20 18.70
C SER A 314 30.02 -1.97 18.31
N SER A 315 29.90 -1.47 17.07
CA SER A 315 30.66 -0.32 16.60
C SER A 315 30.14 1.03 17.12
N ARG A 316 28.82 1.15 17.32
CA ARG A 316 28.16 2.42 17.71
C ARG A 316 27.73 2.48 19.18
N SER A 317 28.04 1.44 19.96
CA SER A 317 27.67 1.32 21.39
C SER A 317 26.18 1.57 21.65
N TRP A 318 25.33 1.04 20.76
CA TRP A 318 23.88 1.12 20.91
C TRP A 318 23.37 0.13 21.97
N GLU A 319 22.09 0.25 22.32
CA GLU A 319 21.44 -0.63 23.30
C GLU A 319 21.54 -2.10 22.86
N LEU A 320 22.07 -2.99 23.70
CA LEU A 320 22.36 -4.40 23.36
C LEU A 320 21.21 -5.17 22.67
N THR A 321 19.95 -4.89 22.99
CA THR A 321 18.81 -5.67 22.46
C THR A 321 18.18 -5.09 21.20
N TRP A 322 18.64 -3.95 20.67
CA TRP A 322 17.99 -3.25 19.56
C TRP A 322 17.86 -4.13 18.30
N ALA A 323 18.92 -4.86 17.93
CA ALA A 323 18.95 -5.72 16.76
C ALA A 323 18.04 -6.94 16.94
N SER A 324 18.13 -7.64 18.08
CA SER A 324 17.19 -8.72 18.40
C SER A 324 15.73 -8.26 18.43
N ASN A 325 15.46 -7.09 19.02
CA ASN A 325 14.12 -6.53 19.10
C ASN A 325 13.57 -6.17 17.72
N SER A 326 14.41 -5.75 16.79
CA SER A 326 13.99 -5.49 15.40
C SER A 326 13.33 -6.74 14.78
N PHE A 327 13.92 -7.93 14.95
CA PHE A 327 13.34 -9.17 14.44
C PHE A 327 12.11 -9.63 15.24
N LEU A 328 12.13 -9.48 16.57
CA LEU A 328 10.98 -9.82 17.42
C LEU A 328 9.76 -8.95 17.10
N HIS A 329 9.95 -7.64 16.87
CA HIS A 329 8.89 -6.71 16.44
C HIS A 329 8.38 -7.00 15.02
N ALA A 330 9.21 -7.60 14.17
CA ALA A 330 8.79 -8.11 12.88
C ALA A 330 7.97 -9.42 12.97
N GLY A 331 7.89 -10.03 14.16
CA GLY A 331 7.19 -11.30 14.39
C GLY A 331 8.08 -12.53 14.26
N TYR A 332 9.40 -12.37 14.20
CA TYR A 332 10.33 -13.50 14.14
C TYR A 332 10.35 -14.27 15.47
N PRO A 333 10.30 -15.61 15.48
CA PRO A 333 10.21 -16.37 16.72
C PRO A 333 11.47 -16.25 17.59
N LEU A 334 11.29 -15.88 18.87
CA LEU A 334 12.39 -15.78 19.85
C LEU A 334 13.23 -17.07 19.94
N THR A 335 12.58 -18.23 19.88
CA THR A 335 13.25 -19.53 19.93
C THR A 335 14.21 -19.73 18.76
N GLN A 336 13.83 -19.29 17.55
CA GLN A 336 14.70 -19.39 16.37
C GLN A 336 15.82 -18.36 16.44
N LEU A 337 15.51 -17.16 16.91
CA LEU A 337 16.50 -16.11 17.08
C LEU A 337 17.61 -16.54 18.04
N LEU A 338 17.26 -17.15 19.18
CA LEU A 338 18.23 -17.69 20.13
C LEU A 338 19.18 -18.73 19.50
N ILE A 339 18.67 -19.60 18.61
CA ILE A 339 19.51 -20.58 17.88
C ILE A 339 20.52 -19.85 16.98
N ILE A 340 20.09 -18.78 16.30
CA ILE A 340 20.98 -17.99 15.44
C ILE A 340 22.09 -17.35 16.25
N TYR A 341 21.77 -16.74 17.41
CA TYR A 341 22.80 -16.19 18.31
C TYR A 341 23.78 -17.26 18.82
N GLN A 342 23.29 -18.45 19.16
CA GLN A 342 24.16 -19.58 19.54
C GLN A 342 25.08 -20.00 18.41
N LYS A 343 24.55 -20.11 17.18
CA LYS A 343 25.31 -20.47 15.98
C LYS A 343 26.37 -19.40 15.67
N LEU A 344 25.99 -18.13 15.75
CA LEU A 344 26.90 -17.02 15.51
C LEU A 344 28.02 -16.97 16.56
N HIS A 345 27.69 -17.25 17.83
CA HIS A 345 28.68 -17.36 18.89
C HIS A 345 29.64 -18.54 18.68
N SER A 346 29.12 -19.72 18.28
CA SER A 346 29.95 -20.92 18.08
C SER A 346 30.92 -20.81 16.90
N GLN A 347 30.66 -19.92 15.95
CA GLN A 347 31.58 -19.62 14.83
C GLN A 347 32.87 -18.89 15.29
N LYS A 348 32.92 -18.34 16.51
CA LYS A 348 34.11 -17.67 17.10
C LYS A 348 34.74 -16.63 16.17
N LEU A 349 33.92 -15.77 15.58
CA LEU A 349 34.36 -14.78 14.61
C LEU A 349 35.30 -13.75 15.26
N GLY A 350 36.51 -13.59 14.73
CA GLY A 350 37.57 -12.78 15.35
C GLY A 350 37.35 -11.26 15.35
N TYR A 351 36.37 -10.76 14.59
CA TYR A 351 36.12 -9.31 14.54
C TYR A 351 35.52 -8.78 15.85
N TRP A 352 34.84 -9.60 16.66
CA TRP A 352 34.35 -9.19 17.99
C TRP A 352 35.50 -8.77 18.90
N SER A 353 36.59 -9.54 18.88
CA SER A 353 37.82 -9.21 19.63
C SER A 353 38.54 -8.00 19.06
N THR A 354 38.54 -7.84 17.74
CA THR A 354 39.14 -6.66 17.07
C THR A 354 38.41 -5.36 17.43
N MET A 355 37.09 -5.43 17.64
CA MET A 355 36.26 -4.31 18.10
C MET A 355 36.34 -4.06 19.62
N GLY A 356 37.14 -4.84 20.36
CA GLY A 356 37.27 -4.71 21.81
C GLY A 356 36.10 -5.27 22.62
N ASN A 357 35.17 -5.99 21.99
CA ASN A 357 33.99 -6.56 22.65
C ASN A 357 33.87 -8.07 22.37
N SER A 358 34.89 -8.84 22.80
CA SER A 358 34.96 -10.30 22.58
C SER A 358 33.75 -11.09 23.08
N TYR A 359 32.98 -10.55 24.04
CA TYR A 359 31.82 -11.21 24.64
C TYR A 359 30.50 -10.53 24.30
N HIS A 360 30.47 -9.69 23.26
CA HIS A 360 29.29 -8.92 22.85
C HIS A 360 28.02 -9.79 22.77
N LEU A 361 28.10 -10.91 22.03
CA LEU A 361 26.94 -11.81 21.85
C LEU A 361 26.45 -12.43 23.16
N LEU A 362 27.33 -12.63 24.15
CA LEU A 362 26.94 -13.15 25.46
C LEU A 362 26.15 -12.12 26.27
N TYR A 363 26.54 -10.84 26.19
CA TYR A 363 25.75 -9.74 26.74
C TYR A 363 24.37 -9.65 26.07
N VAL A 364 24.32 -9.71 24.73
CA VAL A 364 23.06 -9.65 23.96
C VAL A 364 22.14 -10.82 24.33
N VAL A 365 22.64 -12.05 24.34
CA VAL A 365 21.84 -13.23 24.73
C VAL A 365 21.31 -13.09 26.15
N ASN A 366 22.13 -12.62 27.10
CA ASN A 366 21.69 -12.42 28.47
C ASN A 366 20.55 -11.39 28.57
N GLU A 367 20.69 -10.24 27.90
CA GLU A 367 19.65 -9.20 27.91
C GLU A 367 18.39 -9.62 27.16
N MET A 368 18.51 -10.38 26.06
CA MET A 368 17.36 -10.96 25.36
C MET A 368 16.58 -11.93 26.26
N LEU A 369 17.27 -12.72 27.08
CA LEU A 369 16.62 -13.61 28.07
C LEU A 369 15.99 -12.83 29.23
N ASN A 370 16.61 -11.72 29.67
CA ASN A 370 16.00 -10.84 30.65
C ASN A 370 14.71 -10.18 30.11
N SER A 371 14.72 -9.71 28.86
CA SER A 371 13.50 -9.18 28.22
C SER A 371 12.39 -10.22 28.17
N PHE A 372 12.72 -11.50 27.95
CA PHE A 372 11.74 -12.59 28.05
C PHE A 372 11.22 -12.78 29.49
N LEU A 373 12.08 -12.70 30.51
CA LEU A 373 11.69 -12.81 31.91
C LEU A 373 10.76 -11.67 32.35
N ASP A 374 10.97 -10.47 31.82
CA ASP A 374 10.16 -9.28 32.13
C ASP A 374 8.73 -9.40 31.58
N ASP A 375 8.57 -9.95 30.36
CA ASP A 375 7.25 -10.19 29.75
C ASP A 375 7.19 -11.52 28.95
N PRO A 376 7.00 -12.67 29.61
CA PRO A 376 6.98 -13.97 28.94
C PRO A 376 5.81 -14.13 27.96
N MET A 377 4.69 -13.44 28.21
CA MET A 377 3.47 -13.56 27.41
C MET A 377 3.62 -12.87 26.06
N LYS A 378 4.29 -11.72 26.02
CA LYS A 378 4.59 -10.98 24.79
C LYS A 378 5.48 -11.78 23.84
N HIS A 379 6.46 -12.48 24.38
CA HIS A 379 7.46 -13.19 23.57
C HIS A 379 7.06 -14.63 23.21
N LEU A 380 6.37 -15.35 24.11
CA LEU A 380 5.90 -16.71 23.89
C LEU A 380 4.52 -16.90 24.48
N SER A 381 3.48 -16.60 23.70
CA SER A 381 2.08 -16.78 24.11
C SER A 381 1.69 -18.25 24.31
N ASN A 382 2.24 -19.17 23.50
CA ASN A 382 1.94 -20.59 23.59
C ASN A 382 2.70 -21.27 24.75
N HIS A 383 1.95 -21.71 25.77
CA HIS A 383 2.48 -22.42 26.93
C HIS A 383 3.28 -23.69 26.57
N GLN A 384 2.89 -24.40 25.50
CA GLN A 384 3.59 -25.63 25.08
C GLN A 384 5.01 -25.35 24.57
N GLN A 385 5.27 -24.15 24.03
CA GLN A 385 6.58 -23.76 23.53
C GLN A 385 7.50 -23.19 24.62
N ARG A 386 6.95 -22.81 25.78
CA ARG A 386 7.75 -22.22 26.88
C ARG A 386 8.70 -23.21 27.52
N HIS A 387 8.23 -24.42 27.83
CA HIS A 387 9.08 -25.41 28.50
C HIS A 387 10.31 -25.82 27.66
N PRO A 388 10.17 -26.13 26.35
CA PRO A 388 11.31 -26.37 25.46
C PRO A 388 12.23 -25.17 25.32
N PHE A 389 11.67 -23.95 25.25
CA PHE A 389 12.46 -22.73 25.20
C PHE A 389 13.29 -22.52 26.47
N LEU A 390 12.68 -22.68 27.66
CA LEU A 390 13.36 -22.54 28.94
C LEU A 390 14.52 -23.53 29.07
N ASN A 391 14.34 -24.79 28.69
CA ASN A 391 15.43 -25.77 28.66
C ASN A 391 16.60 -25.27 27.79
N ARG A 392 16.31 -24.85 26.56
CA ARG A 392 17.34 -24.34 25.65
C ARG A 392 18.03 -23.08 26.18
N ALA A 393 17.28 -22.15 26.77
CA ALA A 393 17.82 -20.93 27.36
C ALA A 393 18.79 -21.27 28.51
N LEU A 394 18.41 -22.20 29.39
CA LEU A 394 19.26 -22.68 30.49
C LEU A 394 20.51 -23.38 29.97
N ASP A 395 20.40 -24.26 28.96
CA ASP A 395 21.56 -24.91 28.33
C ASP A 395 22.51 -23.88 27.72
N THR A 396 21.97 -22.83 27.09
CA THR A 396 22.76 -21.72 26.51
C THR A 396 23.53 -20.98 27.58
N LEU A 397 22.85 -20.59 28.66
CA LEU A 397 23.48 -19.88 29.77
C LEU A 397 24.53 -20.75 30.45
N ALA A 398 24.28 -22.03 30.64
CA ALA A 398 25.23 -22.96 31.21
C ALA A 398 26.50 -23.06 30.35
N ALA A 399 26.36 -23.23 29.03
CA ALA A 399 27.49 -23.27 28.09
C ALA A 399 28.30 -21.96 28.13
N ASN A 400 27.62 -20.82 28.08
CA ASN A 400 28.27 -19.50 28.14
C ASN A 400 28.98 -19.26 29.47
N LEU A 401 28.40 -19.70 30.60
CA LEU A 401 29.02 -19.59 31.93
C LEU A 401 30.25 -20.46 32.07
N VAL A 402 30.25 -21.67 31.51
CA VAL A 402 31.43 -22.55 31.48
C VAL A 402 32.56 -21.88 30.70
N GLU A 403 32.26 -21.31 29.54
CA GLU A 403 33.25 -20.58 28.74
C GLU A 403 33.83 -19.37 29.49
N LEU A 404 32.98 -18.51 30.05
CA LEU A 404 33.42 -17.34 30.82
C LEU A 404 34.22 -17.72 32.08
N SER A 405 33.88 -18.83 32.73
CA SER A 405 34.58 -19.32 33.93
C SER A 405 35.94 -19.94 33.61
N SER A 406 36.18 -20.33 32.36
CA SER A 406 37.46 -20.87 31.90
C SER A 406 38.51 -19.78 31.61
N VAL A 407 38.11 -18.51 31.60
CA VAL A 407 39.01 -17.38 31.31
C VAL A 407 40.00 -17.18 32.48
N PRO A 408 41.32 -17.30 32.24
CA PRO A 408 42.31 -17.04 33.27
C PRO A 408 42.35 -15.55 33.61
N SER A 409 42.29 -15.22 34.91
CA SER A 409 42.31 -13.84 35.42
C SER A 409 41.23 -12.93 34.81
N PRO A 410 39.93 -13.19 35.07
CA PRO A 410 38.84 -12.43 34.47
C PRO A 410 38.86 -10.97 34.91
N SER A 411 38.66 -10.07 33.96
CA SER A 411 38.46 -8.64 34.22
C SER A 411 37.17 -8.39 35.02
N ASP A 412 37.04 -7.21 35.64
CA ASP A 412 35.83 -6.85 36.39
C ASP A 412 34.56 -6.92 35.54
N HIS A 413 34.64 -6.55 34.26
CA HIS A 413 33.53 -6.65 33.31
C HIS A 413 33.07 -8.10 33.12
N ILE A 414 34.01 -9.05 33.03
CA ILE A 414 33.71 -10.49 32.91
C ILE A 414 33.10 -11.00 34.21
N ARG A 415 33.65 -10.61 35.37
CA ARG A 415 33.08 -10.98 36.69
C ARG A 415 31.63 -10.49 36.83
N GLN A 416 31.35 -9.27 36.41
CA GLN A 416 30.00 -8.69 36.41
C GLN A 416 29.07 -9.42 35.44
N LEU A 417 29.52 -9.78 34.24
CA LEU A 417 28.74 -10.57 33.29
C LEU A 417 28.38 -11.95 33.85
N ILE A 418 29.34 -12.66 34.44
CA ILE A 418 29.10 -13.96 35.10
C ILE A 418 28.03 -13.82 36.19
N ALA A 419 28.12 -12.78 37.04
CA ALA A 419 27.15 -12.54 38.09
C ALA A 419 25.74 -12.26 37.53
N ARG A 420 25.64 -11.46 36.45
CA ARG A 420 24.37 -11.19 35.76
C ARG A 420 23.78 -12.46 35.14
N MET A 421 24.57 -13.25 34.43
CA MET A 421 24.11 -14.50 33.80
C MET A 421 23.65 -15.53 34.82
N ARG A 422 24.33 -15.64 35.98
CA ARG A 422 23.86 -16.49 37.09
C ARG A 422 22.53 -16.02 37.66
N LYS A 423 22.31 -14.70 37.78
CA LYS A 423 21.02 -14.15 38.21
C LYS A 423 19.91 -14.49 37.21
N THR A 424 20.17 -14.31 35.91
CA THR A 424 19.23 -14.66 34.85
C THR A 424 18.92 -16.16 34.82
N GLN A 425 19.94 -17.01 34.98
CA GLN A 425 19.79 -18.47 35.10
C GLN A 425 18.86 -18.85 36.26
N ALA A 426 19.12 -18.32 37.47
CA ALA A 426 18.30 -18.61 38.64
C ALA A 426 16.83 -18.17 38.45
N SER A 427 16.60 -17.03 37.80
CA SER A 427 15.24 -16.57 37.46
C SER A 427 14.53 -17.50 36.48
N LEU A 428 15.24 -18.00 35.46
CA LEU A 428 14.69 -18.96 34.48
C LEU A 428 14.40 -20.33 35.12
N GLU A 429 15.27 -20.82 36.01
CA GLU A 429 15.03 -22.04 36.79
C GLU A 429 13.78 -21.91 37.67
N ASN A 430 13.65 -20.79 38.38
CA ASN A 430 12.47 -20.48 39.18
C ASN A 430 11.19 -20.44 38.33
N MET A 431 11.24 -19.86 37.14
CA MET A 431 10.12 -19.87 36.20
C MET A 431 9.79 -21.28 35.73
N GLN A 432 10.81 -22.06 35.36
CA GLN A 432 10.65 -23.43 34.91
C GLN A 432 10.00 -24.32 35.98
N HIS A 433 10.34 -24.11 37.25
CA HIS A 433 9.70 -24.81 38.37
C HIS A 433 8.22 -24.44 38.55
N ARG A 434 7.83 -23.19 38.24
CA ARG A 434 6.43 -22.73 38.32
C ARG A 434 5.57 -23.20 37.13
N THR A 435 6.19 -23.57 36.01
CA THR A 435 5.48 -24.02 34.80
C THR A 435 5.32 -25.54 34.68
N ARG A 436 5.97 -26.31 35.57
CA ARG A 436 5.72 -27.74 35.77
C ARG A 436 4.55 -27.93 36.72
#